data_AF-A0A954RQ94-F1
#
_entry.id   AF-A0A954RQ94-F1
#
_cell.length_a   1.000
_cell.length_b   1.000
_cell.length_c   1.000
_cell.angle_alpha   90.00
_cell.angle_beta   90.00
_cell.angle_gamma   90.00
#
_symmetry.space_group_name_H-M   'P 1'
#
loop_
_entity.id
_entity.type
_entity.pdbx_description
1 polymer ?
#
loop_
_entity_poly.entity_id
_entity_poly.type
_entity_poly.pdbx_seq_one_letter_code
_entity_poly.pdbx_strand_id
1 'polypeptide(L)' 'MAFHECDPNDEDSLDGMRDFFNPSQVDHSVRQALQMCWMMLPNDKRNADELERQFRRIVDRALEDMREDDQAFGKS' A
#
# COMPACT_ATOMS: atom_id res chain seq x y z
N MET A 1 -25.21 -1.48 -9.29
CA MET A 1 -24.23 -1.42 -8.20
C MET A 1 -24.52 -0.15 -7.42
N ALA A 2 -25.10 -0.27 -6.24
CA ALA A 2 -25.25 0.86 -5.32
C ALA A 2 -23.88 1.07 -4.67
N PHE A 3 -23.28 2.23 -4.88
CA PHE A 3 -22.09 2.64 -4.13
C PHE A 3 -22.59 2.99 -2.74
N HIS A 4 -22.41 2.07 -1.79
CA HIS A 4 -22.64 2.36 -0.37
C HIS A 4 -21.55 3.34 0.03
N GLU A 5 -21.96 4.54 0.43
CA GLU A 5 -21.07 5.57 0.95
C GLU A 5 -20.36 4.95 2.17
N CYS A 6 -19.05 4.79 2.08
CA CYS A 6 -18.25 4.21 3.16
C CYS A 6 -18.23 5.25 4.29
N ASP A 7 -19.18 5.15 5.23
CA ASP A 7 -19.19 5.97 6.43
C ASP A 7 -18.08 5.47 7.36
N PRO A 8 -17.04 6.27 7.65
CA PRO A 8 -15.90 5.85 8.45
C PRO A 8 -16.24 5.59 9.93
N ASN A 9 -17.46 5.91 10.38
CA ASN A 9 -17.91 5.67 11.77
C ASN A 9 -18.84 4.46 11.93
N ASP A 10 -19.13 3.70 10.87
CA ASP A 10 -20.02 2.54 10.92
C ASP A 10 -19.19 1.24 11.08
N GLU A 11 -19.32 0.55 12.21
CA GLU A 11 -18.54 -0.66 12.53
C GLU A 11 -18.74 -1.78 11.47
N ASP A 12 -19.95 -1.93 10.92
CA ASP A 12 -20.25 -2.91 9.87
C ASP A 12 -19.53 -2.56 8.55
N SER A 13 -19.31 -1.27 8.29
CA SER A 13 -18.55 -0.81 7.12
C SER A 13 -17.06 -1.05 7.28
N LEU A 14 -16.50 -0.89 8.48
CA LEU A 14 -15.09 -1.15 8.78
C LEU A 14 -14.74 -2.65 8.71
N ASP A 15 -15.62 -3.52 9.21
CA ASP A 15 -15.44 -4.97 9.09
C ASP A 15 -15.60 -5.44 7.64
N GLY A 16 -16.58 -4.90 6.90
CA GLY A 16 -16.68 -5.12 5.45
C GLY A 16 -15.44 -4.66 4.68
N MET A 17 -14.82 -3.56 5.11
CA MET A 17 -13.56 -3.04 4.54
C MET A 17 -12.38 -3.97 4.87
N ARG A 18 -12.29 -4.51 6.09
CA ARG A 18 -11.26 -5.47 6.50
C ARG A 18 -11.36 -6.80 5.76
N ASP A 19 -12.58 -7.29 5.54
CA ASP A 19 -12.82 -8.50 4.74
C ASP A 19 -12.47 -8.28 3.26
N PHE A 20 -12.77 -7.09 2.74
CA PHE A 20 -12.42 -6.70 1.38
C PHE A 20 -10.90 -6.53 1.20
N PHE A 21 -10.23 -5.86 2.13
CA PHE A 21 -8.77 -5.70 2.18
C PHE A 21 -8.11 -6.79 3.02
N ASN A 22 -8.47 -8.04 2.74
CA ASN A 22 -7.82 -9.18 3.37
C ASN A 22 -6.31 -9.26 2.99
N PRO A 23 -5.49 -9.95 3.79
CA PRO A 23 -4.05 -10.06 3.56
C PRO A 23 -3.67 -10.58 2.17
N SER A 24 -4.50 -11.42 1.55
CA SER A 24 -4.27 -11.96 0.21
C SER A 24 -4.39 -10.89 -0.89
N GLN A 25 -5.33 -9.95 -0.75
CA GLN A 25 -5.45 -8.80 -1.66
C GLN A 25 -4.27 -7.85 -1.52
N VAL A 26 -3.77 -7.66 -0.29
CA VAL A 26 -2.56 -6.88 -0.04
C VAL A 26 -1.34 -7.54 -0.68
N ASP A 27 -1.17 -8.86 -0.53
CA ASP A 27 -0.09 -9.62 -1.20
C ASP A 27 -0.15 -9.47 -2.72
N HIS A 28 -1.34 -9.59 -3.31
CA HIS A 28 -1.52 -9.39 -4.75
C HIS A 28 -1.10 -7.97 -5.19
N SER A 29 -1.54 -6.95 -4.44
CA SER A 29 -1.21 -5.56 -4.72
C SER A 29 0.31 -5.29 -4.61
N VAL A 30 0.97 -5.88 -3.61
CA VAL A 30 2.43 -5.82 -3.45
C VAL A 30 3.14 -6.47 -4.64
N ARG A 31 2.68 -7.62 -5.12
CA ARG A 31 3.25 -8.27 -6.32
C ARG A 31 3.08 -7.43 -7.57
N GLN A 32 1.91 -6.81 -7.75
CA GLN A 32 1.69 -5.88 -8.87
C GLN A 32 2.65 -4.68 -8.78
N ALA A 33 2.84 -4.12 -7.59
CA ALA A 33 3.79 -3.02 -7.39
C ALA A 33 5.23 -3.42 -7.72
N LEU A 34 5.66 -4.62 -7.33
CA LEU A 34 6.97 -5.16 -7.71
C LEU A 34 7.14 -5.29 -9.22
N GLN A 35 6.13 -5.78 -9.94
CA GLN A 35 6.15 -5.87 -11.39
C GLN A 35 6.24 -4.48 -12.06
N MET A 36 5.50 -3.50 -11.54
CA MET A 36 5.59 -2.12 -12.02
C MET A 36 6.98 -1.52 -11.79
N CYS A 37 7.56 -1.71 -10.60
CA CYS A 37 8.94 -1.30 -10.34
C CYS A 37 9.93 -1.95 -11.32
N TRP A 38 9.79 -3.25 -11.60
CA TRP A 38 10.65 -3.96 -12.56
C TRP A 38 10.57 -3.38 -13.98
N MET A 39 9.37 -3.01 -14.42
CA MET A 39 9.16 -2.39 -15.73
C MET A 39 9.76 -0.98 -15.81
N MET A 40 9.74 -0.21 -14.71
CA MET A 40 10.34 1.13 -14.65
C MET A 40 11.87 1.12 -14.61
N LEU A 41 12.51 0.00 -14.24
CA LEU A 41 13.96 -0.07 -14.22
C LEU A 41 14.56 0.05 -15.64
N PRO A 42 15.66 0.80 -15.80
CA PRO A 42 16.46 0.81 -17.01
C PRO A 42 16.90 -0.61 -17.38
N ASN A 43 16.94 -0.95 -18.67
CA ASN A 43 17.33 -2.30 -19.11
C ASN A 43 18.74 -2.70 -18.63
N ASP A 44 19.67 -1.74 -18.50
CA ASP A 44 21.03 -1.95 -18.00
C ASP A 44 21.11 -2.19 -16.49
N LYS A 45 20.03 -1.86 -15.75
CA LYS A 45 19.95 -1.98 -14.28
C LYS A 45 18.81 -2.89 -13.82
N ARG A 46 18.16 -3.60 -14.74
CA ARG A 46 17.05 -4.50 -14.44
C ARG A 46 17.57 -5.81 -13.85
N ASN A 47 17.83 -5.80 -12.56
CA ASN A 47 18.23 -6.95 -11.75
C ASN A 47 17.48 -6.94 -10.41
N ALA A 48 17.53 -8.08 -9.71
CA ALA A 48 16.78 -8.26 -8.47
C ALA A 48 17.25 -7.31 -7.35
N ASP A 49 18.56 -7.05 -7.24
CA ASP A 49 19.12 -6.16 -6.23
C ASP A 49 18.64 -4.71 -6.38
N GLU A 50 18.64 -4.18 -7.62
CA GLU A 50 18.16 -2.82 -7.88
C GLU A 50 16.63 -2.74 -7.72
N LEU A 51 15.89 -3.78 -8.09
CA LEU A 51 14.44 -3.86 -7.83
C LEU A 51 14.16 -3.79 -6.33
N GLU A 52 14.83 -4.62 -5.52
CA GLU A 52 14.67 -4.64 -4.07
C GLU A 52 15.02 -3.28 -3.46
N ARG A 53 16.13 -2.68 -3.89
CA ARG A 53 16.58 -1.37 -3.41
C ARG A 53 15.56 -0.27 -3.69
N GLN A 54 15.03 -0.19 -4.92
CA GLN A 54 14.04 0.81 -5.26
C GLN A 54 12.70 0.56 -4.56
N PHE A 55 12.27 -0.70 -4.50
CA PHE A 55 11.02 -1.06 -3.84
C PHE A 55 11.04 -0.75 -2.35
N ARG A 56 12.11 -1.14 -1.63
CA ARG A 56 12.28 -0.82 -0.20
C ARG A 56 12.25 0.67 0.05
N ARG A 57 12.96 1.47 -0.76
CA ARG A 57 12.95 2.94 -0.63
C ARG A 57 11.53 3.53 -0.72
N ILE A 58 10.69 2.99 -1.60
CA ILE A 58 9.30 3.46 -1.76
C ILE A 58 8.48 3.06 -0.53
N VAL A 59 8.60 1.81 -0.08
CA VAL A 59 7.87 1.30 1.10
C VAL A 59 8.30 2.02 2.37
N ASP A 60 9.61 2.20 2.57
CA ASP A 60 10.16 2.91 3.73
C ASP A 60 9.60 4.33 3.80
N ARG A 61 9.59 5.06 2.68
CA ARG A 61 8.99 6.39 2.61
C ARG A 61 7.49 6.37 2.92
N ALA A 62 6.74 5.43 2.35
CA ALA A 62 5.30 5.31 2.63
C ALA A 62 5.02 5.01 4.11
N LEU A 63 5.88 4.23 4.76
CA LEU A 63 5.78 3.95 6.20
C LEU A 63 6.16 5.16 7.05
N GLU A 64 7.17 5.94 6.63
CA GLU A 64 7.50 7.22 7.27
C GLU A 64 6.33 8.19 7.18
N ASP A 65 5.77 8.41 5.99
CA ASP A 65 4.62 9.29 5.76
C ASP A 65 3.42 8.87 6.64
N MET A 66 3.11 7.56 6.73
CA MET A 66 2.03 7.08 7.61
C MET A 66 2.30 7.31 9.11
N ARG A 67 3.56 7.23 9.56
CA ARG A 67 3.93 7.53 10.96
C ARG A 67 3.85 9.02 11.26
N GLU A 68 4.17 9.86 10.29
CA GLU A 68 4.00 11.30 10.41
C GLU A 68 2.52 11.67 10.48
N ASP A 69 1.69 11.06 9.64
CA ASP A 69 0.24 11.21 9.69
C ASP A 69 -0.35 10.74 11.02
N ASP A 70 0.01 9.56 11.51
CA ASP A 70 -0.44 9.06 12.82
C ASP A 70 -0.08 10.02 13.97
N GLN A 71 1.12 10.61 13.93
CA GLN A 71 1.53 11.65 14.89
C GLN A 71 0.80 12.99 14.71
N ALA A 72 0.40 13.33 13.49
CA ALA A 72 -0.33 14.55 13.18
C ALA A 72 -1.81 14.45 13.56
N PHE A 73 -2.43 13.28 13.36
CA PHE A 73 -3.83 12.99 13.69
C PHE A 73 -4.03 12.47 15.12
N GLY A 74 -3.01 11.89 15.75
CA GLY A 74 -3.02 11.42 17.15
C GLY A 74 -2.92 12.52 18.22
N LYS A 75 -2.93 13.80 17.83
CA LYS A 75 -3.08 14.95 18.73
C LYS A 75 -4.50 15.51 18.64
N SER A 76 -5.43 14.88 19.35
CA SER A 76 -6.69 15.50 19.81
C SER A 76 -7.05 14.94 21.17
#